data_AF-A0A5C8DKI3-F1
#
_entry.id   AF-A0A5C8DKI3-F1
#
_cell.length_a   1.000
_cell.length_b   1.000
_cell.length_c   1.000
_cell.angle_alpha   90.00
_cell.angle_beta   90.00
_cell.angle_gamma   90.00
#
_symmetry.space_group_name_H-M   'P 1'
#
loop_
_entity.id
_entity.type
_entity.pdbx_description
1 polymer ?
#
loop_
_entity_poly.entity_id
_entity_poly.type
_entity_poly.pdbx_seq_one_letter_code
_entity_poly.pdbx_strand_id
1 'polypeptide(L)'
;MVLISSTKKIQMEVQDEVSFKNKPGYSIEWGYATWSKDEPKDQKDWSIRNRYSTRNGGFNIRGSSKVPWDDFKLMISESIKRNHFEKGDPAAILKTYPTAL
;
A
#
# COMPACT_ATOMS: atom_id res chain seq x y z
N MET A 1 -7.99 36.70 -9.12
CA MET A 1 -8.84 35.50 -8.99
C MET A 1 -7.96 34.29 -9.29
N VAL A 2 -7.43 33.63 -8.26
CA VAL A 2 -6.54 32.47 -8.44
C VAL A 2 -7.39 31.21 -8.31
N LEU A 3 -7.53 30.47 -9.40
CA LEU A 3 -8.13 29.14 -9.41
C LEU A 3 -7.26 28.21 -8.57
N ILE A 4 -7.74 27.86 -7.37
CA ILE A 4 -7.17 26.78 -6.58
C ILE A 4 -7.55 25.49 -7.28
N SER A 5 -6.66 25.00 -8.15
CA SER A 5 -6.72 23.64 -8.66
C SER A 5 -6.65 22.70 -7.46
N SER A 6 -7.74 21.99 -7.17
CA SER A 6 -7.78 20.93 -6.18
C SER A 6 -6.94 19.76 -6.70
N THR A 7 -5.62 19.85 -6.56
CA THR A 7 -4.71 18.76 -6.87
C THR A 7 -5.01 17.63 -5.89
N LYS A 8 -5.67 16.60 -6.43
CA LYS A 8 -5.82 15.26 -5.85
C LYS A 8 -4.46 14.89 -5.25
N LYS A 9 -4.29 14.98 -3.92
CA LYS A 9 -3.05 14.65 -3.23
C LYS A 9 -2.83 13.14 -3.33
N ILE A 10 -2.22 12.71 -4.43
CA ILE A 10 -1.77 11.34 -4.63
C ILE A 10 -0.57 11.18 -3.71
N GLN A 11 -0.72 10.44 -2.60
CA GLN A 11 0.38 10.22 -1.64
C GLN A 11 1.38 9.14 -2.08
N MET A 12 1.01 8.33 -3.07
CA MET A 12 1.82 7.22 -3.59
C MET A 12 1.59 7.12 -5.10
N GLU A 13 2.68 6.99 -5.85
CA GLU A 13 2.69 6.70 -7.27
C GLU A 13 2.43 5.20 -7.48
N VAL A 14 1.15 4.85 -7.66
CA VAL A 14 0.68 3.45 -7.75
C VAL A 14 1.25 2.77 -9.00
N GLN A 15 1.86 1.60 -8.80
CA GLN A 15 2.41 0.74 -9.84
C GLN A 15 1.62 -0.57 -9.99
N ASP A 16 1.02 -1.06 -8.91
CA ASP A 16 0.14 -2.24 -8.91
C ASP A 16 -1.03 -2.06 -7.94
N GLU A 17 -2.16 -2.71 -8.22
CA GLU A 17 -3.39 -2.64 -7.44
C GLU A 17 -4.17 -3.97 -7.50
N VAL A 18 -4.85 -4.30 -6.39
CA VAL A 18 -5.87 -5.34 -6.35
C VAL A 18 -7.15 -4.83 -5.70
N SER A 19 -8.28 -5.10 -6.35
CA SER A 19 -9.63 -4.82 -5.85
C SER A 19 -10.37 -6.13 -5.52
N PHE A 20 -11.29 -6.07 -4.56
CA PHE A 20 -11.96 -7.26 -4.02
C PHE A 20 -13.46 -7.23 -4.28
N LYS A 21 -13.98 -8.21 -5.03
CA LYS A 21 -15.41 -8.29 -5.38
C LYS A 21 -16.33 -8.35 -4.15
N ASN A 22 -15.90 -9.03 -3.10
CA ASN A 22 -16.62 -9.18 -1.84
C ASN A 22 -16.45 -7.98 -0.88
N LYS A 23 -15.66 -6.96 -1.26
CA LYS A 23 -15.45 -5.75 -0.47
C LYS A 23 -15.42 -4.53 -1.41
N PRO A 24 -16.58 -4.12 -1.97
CA PRO A 24 -16.65 -3.05 -2.96
C PRO A 24 -16.04 -1.75 -2.43
N GLY A 25 -15.23 -1.10 -3.27
CA GLY A 25 -14.53 0.13 -2.90
C GLY A 25 -13.32 -0.09 -1.99
N TYR A 26 -12.91 -1.32 -1.71
CA TYR A 26 -11.64 -1.62 -1.07
C TYR A 26 -10.62 -2.13 -2.08
N SER A 27 -9.41 -1.58 -2.03
CA SER A 27 -8.26 -2.08 -2.76
C SER A 27 -6.99 -2.04 -1.92
N ILE A 28 -5.98 -2.80 -2.36
CA ILE A 28 -4.62 -2.69 -1.88
C ILE A 28 -3.78 -2.20 -3.05
N GLU A 29 -2.93 -1.23 -2.79
CA GLU A 29 -2.08 -0.60 -3.79
C GLU A 29 -0.62 -0.70 -3.37
N TRP A 30 0.26 -0.87 -4.36
CA TRP A 30 1.71 -0.85 -4.22
C TRP A 30 2.29 0.21 -5.14
N GLY A 31 3.35 0.86 -4.71
CA GLY A 31 4.04 1.86 -5.53
C GLY A 31 5.05 2.67 -4.76
N TYR A 32 5.56 3.73 -5.38
CA TYR A 32 6.58 4.58 -4.75
C TYR A 32 5.94 5.69 -3.92
N ALA A 33 6.46 5.91 -2.73
CA ALA A 33 6.00 7.00 -1.89
C ALA A 33 6.30 8.36 -2.54
N THR A 34 5.36 9.31 -2.44
CA THR A 34 5.60 10.64 -3.00
C THR A 34 6.59 11.49 -2.22
N TRP A 35 6.93 11.12 -0.98
CA TRP A 35 8.00 11.77 -0.22
C TRP A 35 9.40 11.37 -0.70
N SER A 36 9.55 10.24 -1.40
CA SER A 36 10.81 9.80 -2.02
C SER A 36 10.81 10.02 -3.54
N LYS A 37 10.00 10.94 -4.05
CA LYS A 37 9.80 11.10 -5.51
C LYS A 37 11.05 11.59 -6.24
N ASP A 38 11.85 12.43 -5.57
CA ASP A 38 13.04 13.09 -6.10
C ASP A 38 14.31 12.27 -5.82
N GLU A 39 14.18 11.16 -5.08
CA GLU A 39 15.29 10.25 -4.79
C GLU A 39 15.64 9.39 -6.03
N PRO A 40 16.92 8.97 -6.14
CA PRO A 40 17.34 7.96 -7.12
C PRO A 40 16.45 6.70 -7.07
N LYS A 41 16.31 6.01 -8.21
CA LYS A 41 15.36 4.87 -8.35
C LYS A 41 15.58 3.77 -7.31
N ASP A 42 16.84 3.49 -6.98
CA ASP A 42 17.30 2.52 -5.98
C ASP A 42 17.09 2.96 -4.53
N GLN A 43 16.73 4.23 -4.31
CA GLN A 43 16.46 4.85 -3.00
C GLN A 43 15.00 5.27 -2.85
N LYS A 44 14.15 5.00 -3.84
CA LYS A 44 12.71 5.27 -3.71
C LYS A 44 12.09 4.27 -2.74
N ASP A 45 11.26 4.78 -1.85
CA ASP A 45 10.53 3.97 -0.88
C ASP A 45 9.39 3.22 -1.58
N TRP A 46 9.60 1.93 -1.81
CA TRP A 46 8.51 1.03 -2.19
C TRP A 46 7.53 0.90 -1.02
N SER A 47 6.26 1.18 -1.28
CA SER A 47 5.24 1.32 -0.27
C SER A 47 4.00 0.51 -0.62
N ILE A 48 3.26 0.13 0.43
CA ILE A 48 1.98 -0.55 0.34
C ILE A 48 0.95 0.23 1.14
N ARG A 49 -0.29 0.33 0.65
CA ARG A 49 -1.40 0.88 1.42
C ARG A 49 -2.71 0.15 1.16
N ASN A 50 -3.55 0.12 2.17
CA ASN A 50 -4.96 -0.22 2.00
C ASN A 50 -5.76 1.04 1.62
N ARG A 51 -6.60 0.93 0.61
CA ARG A 51 -7.41 2.04 0.09
C ARG A 51 -8.88 1.73 0.20
N TYR A 52 -9.64 2.72 0.65
CA TYR A 52 -11.09 2.69 0.63
C TYR A 52 -11.59 3.89 -0.18
N SER A 53 -12.28 3.60 -1.27
CA SER A 53 -12.90 4.58 -2.16
C SER A 53 -14.02 5.30 -1.40
N THR A 54 -13.80 6.55 -1.04
CA THR A 54 -14.86 7.45 -0.56
C THR A 54 -15.43 8.22 -1.74
N ARG A 55 -16.73 8.60 -1.67
CA ARG A 55 -17.44 9.33 -2.74
C ARG A 55 -16.74 10.63 -3.17
N ASN A 56 -15.93 11.22 -2.29
CA ASN A 56 -15.23 12.48 -2.53
C ASN A 56 -13.75 12.30 -2.90
N GLY A 57 -13.28 11.05 -3.08
CA GLY A 57 -11.85 10.75 -3.29
C GLY A 57 -10.94 11.22 -2.15
N GLY A 58 -11.55 11.64 -1.04
CA GLY A 58 -10.90 12.17 0.13
C GLY A 58 -10.27 11.06 0.93
N PHE A 59 -9.25 11.46 1.68
CA PHE A 59 -8.59 10.67 2.73
C PHE A 59 -9.58 9.71 3.39
N ASN A 60 -9.20 8.43 3.46
CA ASN A 60 -9.82 7.55 4.42
C ASN A 60 -9.71 8.27 5.78
N ILE A 61 -10.75 8.26 6.62
CA ILE A 61 -10.61 8.65 8.05
C ILE A 61 -9.45 7.85 8.69
N ARG A 62 -9.06 6.74 8.06
CA ARG A 62 -7.89 5.90 8.33
C ARG A 62 -6.67 6.15 7.42
N GLY A 63 -6.43 7.36 6.92
CA GLY A 63 -5.05 7.78 6.52
C GLY A 63 -4.11 7.90 7.73
N SER A 64 -4.43 7.14 8.78
CA SER A 64 -3.84 7.07 10.09
C SER A 64 -3.00 5.80 10.12
N SER A 65 -1.95 5.81 10.92
CA SER A 65 -0.97 4.75 11.17
C SER A 65 -1.55 3.41 11.70
N LYS A 66 -2.85 3.15 11.53
CA LYS A 66 -3.60 2.03 12.06
C LYS A 66 -4.29 1.27 10.93
N VAL A 67 -3.82 0.05 10.68
CA VAL A 67 -4.40 -0.89 9.73
C VAL A 67 -5.09 -2.00 10.53
N PRO A 68 -6.35 -2.38 10.23
CA PRO A 68 -6.98 -3.54 10.85
C PRO A 68 -6.14 -4.80 10.69
N TRP A 69 -6.15 -5.68 11.69
CA TRP A 69 -5.31 -6.89 11.66
C TRP A 69 -5.57 -7.78 10.44
N ASP A 70 -6.84 -7.95 10.06
CA ASP A 70 -7.20 -8.74 8.88
C ASP A 70 -6.80 -8.07 7.56
N ASP A 71 -6.89 -6.74 7.48
CA ASP A 71 -6.39 -6.00 6.32
C ASP A 71 -4.86 -6.15 6.22
N PHE A 72 -4.14 -6.10 7.36
CA PHE A 72 -2.69 -6.30 7.39
C PHE A 72 -2.30 -7.71 6.93
N LYS A 73 -2.95 -8.77 7.44
CA LYS A 73 -2.71 -10.14 6.97
C LYS A 73 -2.97 -10.27 5.47
N LEU A 74 -4.06 -9.67 4.99
CA LEU A 74 -4.41 -9.69 3.57
C LEU A 74 -3.35 -8.97 2.72
N MET A 75 -2.88 -7.81 3.16
CA MET A 75 -1.78 -7.06 2.54
C MET A 75 -0.50 -7.89 2.39
N ILE A 76 -0.09 -8.62 3.43
CA ILE A 76 1.06 -9.54 3.34
C ILE A 76 0.77 -10.66 2.34
N SER A 77 -0.39 -11.32 2.45
CA SER A 77 -0.73 -12.45 1.59
C SER A 77 -0.78 -12.09 0.09
N GLU A 78 -1.36 -10.94 -0.26
CA GLU A 78 -1.43 -10.48 -1.64
C GLU A 78 -0.06 -10.00 -2.14
N SER A 79 0.76 -9.42 -1.28
CA SER A 79 2.14 -9.06 -1.62
C SER A 79 2.99 -10.29 -1.97
N ILE A 80 2.80 -11.41 -1.26
CA ILE A 80 3.45 -12.68 -1.58
C ILE A 80 2.94 -13.21 -2.92
N LYS A 81 1.62 -13.30 -3.12
CA LYS A 81 1.02 -13.83 -4.36
C LYS A 81 1.45 -13.05 -5.61
N ARG A 82 1.67 -11.73 -5.45
CA ARG A 82 2.05 -10.82 -6.54
C ARG A 82 3.55 -10.63 -6.70
N ASN A 83 4.37 -11.36 -5.94
CA ASN A 83 5.85 -11.28 -5.98
C ASN A 83 6.38 -9.88 -5.67
N HIS A 84 5.76 -9.15 -4.72
CA HIS A 84 6.28 -7.87 -4.23
C HIS A 84 7.35 -8.02 -3.14
N PHE A 85 7.55 -9.24 -2.62
CA PHE A 85 8.70 -9.56 -1.78
C PHE A 85 9.88 -9.97 -2.65
N GLU A 86 11.09 -9.61 -2.24
CA GLU A 86 12.28 -10.15 -2.87
C GLU A 86 12.37 -11.65 -2.60
N LYS A 87 13.06 -12.36 -3.50
CA LYS A 87 13.20 -13.81 -3.42
C LYS A 87 13.98 -14.18 -2.15
N GLY A 88 13.26 -14.65 -1.15
CA GLY A 88 13.83 -15.10 0.12
C GLY A 88 13.36 -14.29 1.33
N ASP A 89 12.75 -13.12 1.15
CA ASP A 89 12.28 -12.30 2.29
C ASP A 89 11.32 -13.04 3.22
N PRO A 90 10.26 -13.72 2.71
CA PRO A 90 9.33 -14.39 3.61
C PRO A 90 10.01 -15.54 4.35
N ALA A 91 10.92 -16.25 3.69
CA ALA A 91 11.67 -17.35 4.30
C ALA A 91 12.69 -16.84 5.34
N ALA A 92 13.31 -15.68 5.11
CA ALA A 92 14.22 -15.04 6.06
C ALA A 92 13.48 -14.58 7.33
N ILE A 93 12.29 -13.98 7.16
CA ILE A 93 11.42 -13.62 8.28
C ILE A 93 11.03 -14.87 9.09
N LEU A 94 10.58 -15.93 8.43
CA LEU A 94 10.17 -17.18 9.09
C LEU A 94 11.32 -17.90 9.80
N LYS A 95 12.53 -17.89 9.23
CA LYS A 95 13.74 -18.44 9.89
C LYS A 95 14.06 -17.72 11.20
N THR A 96 13.75 -16.43 11.31
CA THR A 96 14.00 -15.63 12.51
C THR A 96 13.01 -15.96 13.63
N TYR A 97 11.79 -16.40 13.29
CA TYR A 97 10.71 -16.69 14.25
C TYR A 97 10.08 -18.07 14.00
N PRO A 98 10.82 -19.17 14.21
CA PRO A 98 10.39 -20.52 13.83
C PRO A 98 9.18 -21.05 14.62
N THR A 99 8.89 -20.49 15.79
CA THR A 99 7.78 -20.93 16.67
C THR A 99 6.42 -20.27 16.37
N ALA A 100 6.34 -19.39 15.37
CA ALA A 100 5.08 -18.75 14.96
C ALA A 100 4.26 -19.56 13.93
N LEU A 101 4.69 -20.79 13.63
CA LEU A 101 4.06 -21.73 12.68
C LEU A 101 3.44 -22.92 13.40
#